data_AF-X6LCE7-F1
#
_entry.id   AF-X6LCE7-F1
#
_cell.length_a   1.000
_cell.length_b   1.000
_cell.length_c   1.000
_cell.angle_alpha   90.00
_cell.angle_beta   90.00
_cell.angle_gamma   90.00
#
_symmetry.space_group_name_H-M   'P 1'
#
loop_
_entity.id
_entity.type
_entity.pdbx_description
1 polymer ?
#
loop_
_entity_poly.entity_id
_entity_poly.type
_entity_poly.pdbx_seq_one_letter_code
_entity_poly.pdbx_strand_id
1 'polypeptide(L)'
;MYYCITFTKITRSNSLQILFHEVIISNDKNLTIFINLWQYFSYTISNSFYFHSICFSSILDCFEINFIIIMLVQLQQTFPKIDEEIISDVWKAFKQDVEKTKSVLTWLTENTTNLRQQQHLMQLFKEVSNQLEKTTISQTWRNCNRIFVDTLVKLREICATSNLNELNTYKISLL
;
A
#
# COMPACT_ATOMS: atom_id res chain seq x y z
N MET A 1 6.40 31.71 23.10
CA MET A 1 7.59 30.86 22.84
C MET A 1 7.95 29.91 23.99
N TYR A 2 7.37 30.02 25.19
CA TYR A 2 7.61 29.08 26.30
C TYR A 2 6.78 27.78 26.23
N TYR A 3 5.67 27.77 25.49
CA TYR A 3 4.73 26.63 25.43
C TYR A 3 5.06 25.58 24.35
N CYS A 4 5.80 25.92 23.28
CA CYS A 4 6.34 24.91 22.34
C CYS A 4 7.38 23.99 23.01
N ILE A 5 8.08 24.50 24.04
CA ILE A 5 9.10 23.75 24.80
C ILE A 5 8.43 22.76 25.79
N THR A 6 7.21 23.05 26.24
CA THR A 6 6.47 22.15 27.15
C THR A 6 5.89 20.95 26.41
N PHE A 7 5.47 21.11 25.14
CA PHE A 7 4.97 19.99 24.33
C PHE A 7 6.09 19.02 23.95
N THR A 8 7.30 19.52 23.63
CA THR A 8 8.50 18.68 23.46
C THR A 8 8.91 17.94 24.74
N LYS A 9 8.51 18.44 25.92
CA LYS A 9 8.70 17.78 27.22
C LYS A 9 7.63 16.71 27.50
N ILE A 10 6.39 16.90 27.05
CA ILE A 10 5.29 15.93 27.18
C ILE A 10 5.50 14.74 26.23
N THR A 11 6.02 14.98 25.01
CA THR A 11 6.45 13.91 24.10
C THR A 11 7.73 13.19 24.55
N ARG A 12 8.40 13.70 25.60
CA ARG A 12 9.52 13.05 26.31
C ARG A 12 9.09 12.29 27.57
N SER A 13 7.79 12.27 27.88
CA SER A 13 7.29 11.31 28.86
C SER A 13 7.40 9.92 28.23
N ASN A 14 8.44 9.19 28.64
CA ASN A 14 8.68 7.81 28.25
C ASN A 14 7.40 6.97 28.35
N SER A 15 6.47 7.30 29.25
CA SER A 15 5.21 6.56 29.46
C SER A 15 4.30 6.53 28.23
N LEU A 16 4.13 7.65 27.50
CA LEU A 16 3.27 7.67 26.31
C LEU A 16 3.95 6.99 25.13
N GLN A 17 5.25 7.22 24.93
CA GLN A 17 6.01 6.51 23.89
C GLN A 17 6.06 5.00 24.16
N ILE A 18 6.24 4.57 25.41
CA ILE A 18 6.20 3.16 25.82
C ILE A 18 4.81 2.58 25.57
N LEU A 19 3.73 3.29 25.94
CA LEU A 19 2.35 2.86 25.64
C LEU A 19 2.10 2.70 24.14
N PHE A 20 2.57 3.64 23.31
CA PHE A 20 2.48 3.49 21.85
C PHE A 20 3.30 2.31 21.35
N HIS A 21 4.52 2.12 21.86
CA HIS A 21 5.41 1.04 21.44
C HIS A 21 4.90 -0.35 21.86
N GLU A 22 4.30 -0.47 23.05
CA GLU A 22 3.68 -1.71 23.57
C GLU A 22 2.36 -2.04 22.85
N VAL A 23 1.56 -1.02 22.50
CA VAL A 23 0.32 -1.19 21.72
C VAL A 23 0.61 -1.59 20.28
N ILE A 24 1.68 -1.06 19.67
CA ILE A 24 2.08 -1.37 18.28
C ILE A 24 2.60 -2.82 18.14
N ILE A 25 3.20 -3.40 19.18
CA ILE A 25 3.82 -4.74 19.11
C ILE A 25 2.81 -5.89 19.26
N SER A 26 1.61 -5.65 19.79
CA SER A 26 0.64 -6.72 20.10
C SER A 26 -0.53 -6.77 19.10
N ASN A 27 -0.80 -7.99 18.61
CA ASN A 27 -1.67 -8.35 17.49
C ASN A 27 -3.15 -7.91 17.64
N ASP A 28 -3.80 -7.63 16.50
CA ASP A 28 -5.23 -7.42 16.15
C ASP A 28 -6.20 -6.78 17.19
N LYS A 29 -6.26 -7.25 18.43
CA LYS A 29 -7.09 -6.68 19.52
C LYS A 29 -6.67 -5.26 19.92
N ASN A 30 -5.45 -4.86 19.61
CA ASN A 30 -4.92 -3.54 19.94
C ASN A 30 -5.36 -2.43 18.99
N LEU A 31 -5.85 -2.75 17.78
CA LEU A 31 -6.33 -1.73 16.85
C LEU A 31 -7.55 -1.00 17.42
N THR A 32 -8.48 -1.72 18.05
CA THR A 32 -9.64 -1.13 18.74
C THR A 32 -9.22 -0.26 19.92
N ILE A 33 -8.21 -0.68 20.69
CA ILE A 33 -7.67 0.11 21.81
C ILE A 33 -7.02 1.39 21.29
N PHE A 34 -6.24 1.30 20.21
CA PHE A 34 -5.63 2.45 19.57
C PHE A 34 -6.67 3.44 19.02
N ILE A 35 -7.72 2.95 18.36
CA ILE A 35 -8.83 3.77 17.87
C ILE A 35 -9.54 4.48 19.03
N ASN A 36 -9.83 3.77 20.13
CA ASN A 36 -10.49 4.35 21.30
C ASN A 36 -9.61 5.40 21.99
N LEU A 37 -8.31 5.13 22.13
CA LEU A 37 -7.35 6.09 22.69
C LEU A 37 -7.22 7.32 21.79
N TRP A 38 -7.20 7.14 20.47
CA TRP A 38 -7.18 8.24 19.50
C TRP A 38 -8.44 9.09 19.57
N GLN A 39 -9.63 8.48 19.60
CA GLN A 39 -10.90 9.18 19.75
C GLN A 39 -10.95 10.00 21.04
N TYR A 40 -10.50 9.41 22.15
CA TYR A 40 -10.41 10.09 23.43
C TYR A 40 -9.42 11.27 23.39
N PHE A 41 -8.24 11.08 22.79
CA PHE A 41 -7.23 12.12 22.66
C PHE A 41 -7.71 13.27 21.75
N SER A 42 -8.36 12.94 20.63
CA SER A 42 -8.94 13.89 19.67
C SER A 42 -10.06 14.72 20.30
N TYR A 43 -10.95 14.08 21.07
CA TYR A 43 -12.00 14.75 21.84
C TYR A 43 -11.41 15.72 22.87
N THR A 44 -10.35 15.31 23.57
CA THR A 44 -9.68 16.13 24.58
C THR A 44 -8.97 17.34 23.95
N ILE A 45 -8.29 17.17 22.82
CA ILE A 45 -7.62 18.26 22.10
C ILE A 45 -8.64 19.27 21.55
N SER A 46 -9.77 18.78 21.03
CA SER A 46 -10.80 19.62 20.40
C SER A 46 -11.47 20.60 21.38
N ASN A 47 -11.52 20.25 22.66
CA ASN A 47 -12.08 21.11 23.70
C ASN A 47 -11.12 22.21 24.21
N SER A 48 -9.87 22.27 23.71
CA SER A 48 -8.91 23.33 24.07
C SER A 48 -8.83 24.42 22.99
N PHE A 49 -9.48 25.56 23.24
CA PHE A 49 -9.87 26.56 22.22
C PHE A 49 -8.75 27.38 21.53
N TYR A 50 -7.47 27.16 21.82
CA TYR A 50 -6.38 28.02 21.29
C TYR A 50 -5.13 27.30 20.75
N PHE A 51 -5.08 25.96 20.81
CA PHE A 51 -3.94 25.17 20.31
C PHE A 51 -4.16 24.62 18.89
N HIS A 52 -5.16 25.15 18.19
CA HIS A 52 -6.04 24.29 17.41
C HIS A 52 -5.61 24.02 15.96
N SER A 53 -4.76 24.84 15.35
CA SER A 53 -4.41 24.67 13.92
C SER A 53 -3.05 24.01 13.69
N ILE A 54 -1.98 24.55 14.28
CA ILE A 54 -0.61 24.07 13.98
C ILE A 54 -0.33 22.72 14.65
N CYS A 55 -0.71 22.55 15.92
CA CYS A 55 -0.47 21.30 16.62
C CYS A 55 -1.36 20.15 16.12
N PHE A 56 -2.56 20.44 15.63
CA PHE A 56 -3.46 19.41 15.12
C PHE A 56 -2.93 18.80 13.80
N SER A 57 -2.39 19.62 12.89
CA SER A 57 -1.75 19.13 11.65
C SER A 57 -0.60 18.19 11.95
N SER A 58 0.37 18.61 12.77
CA SER A 58 1.54 17.78 13.07
C SER A 58 1.19 16.48 13.79
N ILE A 59 0.17 16.50 14.65
CA ILE A 59 -0.30 15.27 15.31
C ILE A 59 -0.97 14.35 14.27
N LEU A 60 -1.83 14.87 13.40
CA LEU A 60 -2.48 14.08 12.35
C LEU A 60 -1.44 13.42 11.43
N ASP A 61 -0.42 14.17 11.01
CA ASP A 61 0.69 13.67 10.18
C ASP A 61 1.44 12.52 10.88
N CYS A 62 1.74 12.65 12.18
CA CYS A 62 2.38 11.58 12.95
C CYS A 62 1.53 10.31 13.03
N PHE A 63 0.20 10.45 13.13
CA PHE A 63 -0.69 9.30 13.18
C PHE A 63 -0.80 8.58 11.83
N GLU A 64 -0.87 9.33 10.73
CA GLU A 64 -0.88 8.75 9.39
C GLU A 64 0.42 7.98 9.10
N ILE A 65 1.58 8.55 9.45
CA ILE A 65 2.89 7.88 9.31
C ILE A 65 2.94 6.59 10.14
N ASN A 66 2.52 6.64 11.40
CA ASN A 66 2.52 5.46 12.26
C ASN A 66 1.60 4.37 11.72
N PHE A 67 0.41 4.73 11.25
CA PHE A 67 -0.53 3.80 10.65
C PHE A 67 0.06 3.12 9.41
N ILE A 68 0.72 3.90 8.52
CA ILE A 68 1.39 3.37 7.33
C ILE A 68 2.49 2.38 7.72
N ILE A 69 3.33 2.70 8.71
CA ILE A 69 4.41 1.82 9.18
C ILE A 69 3.83 0.50 9.71
N ILE A 70 2.79 0.57 10.55
CA ILE A 70 2.13 -0.62 11.11
C ILE A 70 1.59 -1.51 9.99
N MET A 71 0.91 -0.93 9.01
CA MET A 71 0.35 -1.67 7.88
C MET A 71 1.44 -2.31 7.01
N LEU A 72 2.54 -1.61 6.74
CA LEU A 72 3.68 -2.17 5.98
C LEU A 72 4.33 -3.34 6.72
N VAL A 73 4.51 -3.23 8.04
CA VAL A 73 5.05 -4.32 8.87
C VAL A 73 4.13 -5.55 8.83
N GLN A 74 2.81 -5.37 8.93
CA GLN A 74 1.85 -6.48 8.83
C GLN A 74 1.89 -7.15 7.46
N LEU A 75 2.01 -6.37 6.37
CA LEU A 75 2.16 -6.92 5.02
C LEU A 75 3.48 -7.70 4.89
N GLN A 76 4.60 -7.18 5.41
CA GLN A 76 5.89 -7.88 5.41
C GLN A 76 5.83 -9.21 6.18
N GLN A 77 5.14 -9.24 7.32
CA GLN A 77 4.92 -10.47 8.09
C GLN A 77 4.05 -11.49 7.33
N THR A 78 3.05 -11.02 6.60
CA THR A 78 2.16 -11.87 5.79
C THR A 78 2.87 -12.43 4.56
N PHE A 79 3.76 -11.64 3.96
CA PHE A 79 4.47 -11.95 2.72
C PHE A 79 6.00 -11.96 2.92
N PRO A 80 6.55 -12.85 3.76
CA PRO A 80 7.97 -12.81 4.14
C PRO A 80 8.93 -13.12 2.98
N LYS A 81 8.42 -13.60 1.85
CA LYS A 81 9.19 -13.89 0.63
C LYS A 81 9.23 -12.72 -0.35
N ILE A 82 8.43 -11.68 -0.11
CA ILE A 82 8.42 -10.47 -0.92
C ILE A 82 9.36 -9.45 -0.25
N ASP A 83 10.16 -8.79 -1.07
CA ASP A 83 11.04 -7.74 -0.60
C ASP A 83 10.26 -6.50 -0.15
N GLU A 84 10.72 -5.86 0.92
CA GLU A 84 10.07 -4.71 1.54
C GLU A 84 9.88 -3.55 0.56
N GLU A 85 10.84 -3.33 -0.35
CA GLU A 85 10.74 -2.30 -1.39
C GLU A 85 9.53 -2.56 -2.29
N ILE A 86 9.30 -3.82 -2.67
CA ILE A 86 8.16 -4.21 -3.50
C ILE A 86 6.85 -4.04 -2.74
N ILE A 87 6.80 -4.39 -1.45
CA ILE A 87 5.61 -4.16 -0.63
C ILE A 87 5.27 -2.68 -0.58
N SER A 88 6.26 -1.82 -0.31
CA SER A 88 6.09 -0.36 -0.28
C SER A 88 5.60 0.18 -1.63
N ASP A 89 6.15 -0.32 -2.72
CA ASP A 89 5.77 0.06 -4.08
C ASP A 89 4.33 -0.32 -4.42
N VAL A 90 3.92 -1.55 -4.10
CA VAL A 90 2.54 -2.01 -4.30
C VAL A 90 1.59 -1.20 -3.42
N TRP A 91 1.93 -0.99 -2.15
CA TRP A 91 1.13 -0.21 -1.21
C TRP A 91 0.84 1.20 -1.73
N LYS A 92 1.88 1.90 -2.22
CA LYS A 92 1.74 3.22 -2.84
C LYS A 92 0.91 3.18 -4.12
N ALA A 93 1.16 2.21 -4.99
CA ALA A 93 0.44 2.07 -6.27
C ALA A 93 -1.07 1.91 -6.09
N PHE A 94 -1.49 1.26 -5.00
CA PHE A 94 -2.90 1.04 -4.68
C PHE A 94 -3.49 2.07 -3.72
N LYS A 95 -2.83 3.23 -3.52
CA LYS A 95 -3.30 4.29 -2.62
C LYS A 95 -3.66 3.75 -1.23
N GLN A 96 -2.84 2.85 -0.70
CA GLN A 96 -3.02 2.28 0.65
C GLN A 96 -4.28 1.39 0.81
N ASP A 97 -4.81 0.85 -0.29
CA ASP A 97 -5.93 -0.11 -0.27
C ASP A 97 -5.42 -1.50 0.12
N VAL A 98 -5.66 -1.88 1.38
CA VAL A 98 -5.18 -3.13 2.01
C VAL A 98 -5.56 -4.37 1.21
N GLU A 99 -6.81 -4.47 0.76
CA GLU A 99 -7.32 -5.68 0.11
C GLU A 99 -6.75 -5.80 -1.32
N LYS A 100 -6.62 -4.69 -2.05
CA LYS A 100 -5.95 -4.71 -3.36
C LYS A 100 -4.46 -5.00 -3.24
N THR A 101 -3.78 -4.42 -2.25
CA THR A 101 -2.36 -4.69 -1.99
C THR A 101 -2.15 -6.16 -1.66
N LYS A 102 -2.91 -6.73 -0.72
CA LYS A 102 -2.85 -8.18 -0.41
C LYS A 102 -3.09 -9.03 -1.65
N SER A 103 -4.10 -8.71 -2.46
CA SER A 103 -4.40 -9.43 -3.70
C SER A 103 -3.22 -9.42 -4.69
N VAL A 104 -2.50 -8.31 -4.83
CA VAL A 104 -1.32 -8.23 -5.70
C VAL A 104 -0.10 -8.93 -5.10
N LEU A 105 0.13 -8.80 -3.79
CA LEU A 105 1.25 -9.48 -3.12
C LEU A 105 1.09 -11.01 -3.13
N THR A 106 -0.13 -11.51 -2.94
CA THR A 106 -0.46 -12.93 -3.13
C THR A 106 -0.15 -13.37 -4.56
N TRP A 107 -0.62 -12.60 -5.55
CA TRP A 107 -0.37 -12.87 -6.96
C TRP A 107 1.14 -12.89 -7.32
N LEU A 108 1.93 -11.95 -6.80
CA LEU A 108 3.39 -11.93 -6.99
C LEU A 108 4.04 -13.17 -6.36
N THR A 109 3.61 -13.54 -5.14
CA THR A 109 4.11 -14.70 -4.41
C THR A 109 3.88 -16.01 -5.17
N GLU A 110 2.71 -16.15 -5.81
CA GLU A 110 2.34 -17.35 -6.58
C GLU A 110 3.09 -17.49 -7.92
N ASN A 111 3.60 -16.38 -8.49
CA ASN A 111 4.11 -16.35 -9.86
C ASN A 111 5.63 -16.15 -9.96
N THR A 112 6.34 -16.00 -8.83
CA THR A 112 7.77 -15.68 -8.81
C THR A 112 8.51 -16.55 -7.80
N THR A 113 9.79 -16.79 -8.04
CA THR A 113 10.65 -17.60 -7.15
C THR A 113 11.82 -16.81 -6.55
N ASN A 114 12.14 -15.64 -7.09
CA ASN A 114 13.22 -14.80 -6.61
C ASN A 114 12.88 -13.31 -6.79
N LEU A 115 13.66 -12.45 -6.14
CA LEU A 115 13.48 -11.00 -6.13
C LEU A 115 13.46 -10.39 -7.54
N ARG A 116 14.37 -10.80 -8.42
CA ARG A 116 14.44 -10.27 -9.79
C ARG A 116 13.17 -10.56 -10.58
N GLN A 117 12.58 -11.75 -10.40
CA GLN A 117 11.30 -12.09 -11.01
C GLN A 117 10.15 -11.27 -10.41
N GLN A 118 10.15 -10.99 -9.11
CA GLN A 118 9.16 -10.11 -8.47
C GLN A 118 9.21 -8.70 -9.05
N GLN A 119 10.41 -8.12 -9.19
CA GLN A 119 10.60 -6.80 -9.79
C GLN A 119 10.12 -6.74 -11.24
N HIS A 120 10.53 -7.72 -12.06
CA HIS A 120 10.10 -7.81 -13.46
C HIS A 120 8.58 -7.97 -13.58
N LEU A 121 7.97 -8.85 -12.78
CA LEU A 121 6.53 -9.08 -12.85
C LEU A 121 5.73 -7.86 -12.35
N MET A 122 6.24 -7.14 -11.35
CA MET A 122 5.65 -5.89 -10.89
C MET A 122 5.75 -4.80 -11.97
N GLN A 123 6.87 -4.71 -12.70
CA GLN A 123 7.01 -3.80 -13.84
C GLN A 123 6.01 -4.13 -14.95
N LEU A 124 5.87 -5.41 -15.33
CA LEU A 124 4.85 -5.83 -16.30
C LEU A 124 3.46 -5.42 -15.85
N PHE A 125 3.13 -5.67 -14.57
CA PHE A 125 1.84 -5.29 -14.03
C PHE A 125 1.60 -3.77 -14.11
N LYS A 126 2.57 -2.93 -13.73
CA LYS A 126 2.45 -1.46 -13.85
C LYS A 126 2.20 -1.02 -15.30
N GLU A 127 2.85 -1.65 -16.28
CA GLU A 127 2.75 -1.30 -17.70
C GLU A 127 1.40 -1.66 -18.33
N VAL A 128 0.78 -2.80 -17.96
CA VAL A 128 -0.43 -3.31 -18.65
C VAL A 128 -1.67 -3.44 -17.77
N SER A 129 -1.60 -3.10 -16.48
CA SER A 129 -2.71 -3.28 -15.52
C SER A 129 -3.99 -2.52 -15.85
N ASN A 130 -3.89 -1.47 -16.67
CA ASN A 130 -5.07 -0.73 -17.14
C ASN A 130 -5.82 -1.43 -18.27
N GLN A 131 -5.21 -2.42 -18.93
CA GLN A 131 -5.75 -3.08 -20.12
C GLN A 131 -5.95 -4.58 -19.92
N LEU A 132 -5.15 -5.22 -19.06
CA LEU A 132 -5.14 -6.67 -18.90
C LEU A 132 -5.36 -7.09 -17.45
N GLU A 133 -6.17 -8.15 -17.29
CA GLU A 133 -6.35 -8.82 -16.01
C GLU A 133 -5.08 -9.57 -15.58
N LYS A 134 -4.91 -9.72 -14.26
CA LYS A 134 -3.78 -10.45 -13.65
C LYS A 134 -3.64 -11.88 -14.16
N THR A 135 -4.75 -12.53 -14.50
CA THR A 135 -4.84 -13.89 -15.05
C THR A 135 -4.12 -13.98 -16.39
N THR A 136 -4.41 -13.05 -17.32
CA THR A 136 -3.76 -12.96 -18.63
C THR A 136 -2.26 -12.69 -18.49
N ILE A 137 -1.88 -11.80 -17.57
CA ILE A 137 -0.46 -11.51 -17.29
C ILE A 137 0.24 -12.76 -16.77
N SER A 138 -0.32 -13.45 -15.77
CA SER A 138 0.23 -14.70 -15.23
C SER A 138 0.39 -15.79 -16.27
N GLN A 139 -0.63 -15.99 -17.11
CA GLN A 139 -0.60 -17.04 -18.12
C GLN A 139 0.46 -16.75 -19.16
N THR A 140 0.53 -15.51 -19.66
CA THR A 140 1.57 -15.10 -20.61
C THR A 140 2.97 -15.20 -19.99
N TRP A 141 3.13 -14.77 -18.73
CA TRP A 141 4.38 -14.87 -17.97
C TRP A 141 4.88 -16.32 -17.88
N ARG A 142 3.99 -17.27 -17.58
CA ARG A 142 4.33 -18.71 -17.53
C ARG A 142 4.66 -19.25 -18.93
N ASN A 143 3.87 -18.88 -19.94
CA ASN A 143 4.06 -19.33 -21.33
C ASN A 143 5.37 -18.82 -21.95
N CYS A 144 5.88 -17.68 -21.49
CA CYS A 144 7.17 -17.13 -21.89
C CYS A 144 8.32 -17.55 -20.96
N ASN A 145 8.16 -18.67 -20.23
CA ASN A 145 9.17 -19.19 -19.30
C ASN A 145 9.67 -18.16 -18.29
N ARG A 146 8.84 -17.18 -17.93
CA ARG A 146 9.17 -16.08 -16.99
C ARG A 146 10.29 -15.17 -17.50
N ILE A 147 10.45 -15.04 -18.81
CA ILE A 147 11.37 -14.11 -19.46
C ILE A 147 10.65 -12.77 -19.65
N PHE A 148 11.21 -11.70 -19.06
CA PHE A 148 10.59 -10.38 -19.04
C PHE A 148 10.34 -9.80 -20.43
N VAL A 149 11.37 -9.76 -21.28
CA VAL A 149 11.28 -9.16 -22.62
C VAL A 149 10.23 -9.89 -23.47
N ASP A 150 10.28 -11.22 -23.51
CA ASP A 150 9.33 -12.04 -24.27
C ASP A 150 7.89 -11.88 -23.76
N THR A 151 7.71 -11.79 -22.44
CA THR A 151 6.39 -11.57 -21.84
C THR A 151 5.87 -10.18 -22.19
N LEU A 152 6.70 -9.14 -22.08
CA LEU A 152 6.31 -7.76 -22.37
C LEU A 152 5.88 -7.60 -23.83
N VAL A 153 6.63 -8.18 -24.78
CA VAL A 153 6.29 -8.15 -26.21
C VAL A 153 4.93 -8.79 -26.45
N LYS A 154 4.70 -10.01 -25.94
CA LYS A 154 3.40 -10.68 -26.11
C LYS A 154 2.24 -9.94 -25.46
N LEU A 155 2.43 -9.39 -24.25
CA LEU A 155 1.37 -8.60 -23.61
C LEU A 155 1.03 -7.35 -24.42
N ARG A 156 2.03 -6.67 -25.00
CA ARG A 156 1.79 -5.52 -25.90
C ARG A 156 1.06 -5.93 -27.18
N GLU A 157 1.38 -7.08 -27.77
CA GLU A 157 0.64 -7.62 -28.92
C GLU A 157 -0.83 -7.91 -28.58
N ILE A 158 -1.09 -8.49 -27.40
CA ILE A 158 -2.45 -8.74 -26.92
C ILE A 158 -3.21 -7.41 -26.77
N CYS A 159 -2.61 -6.42 -26.11
CA CYS A 159 -3.16 -5.07 -25.95
C CYS A 159 -3.44 -4.38 -27.30
N ALA A 160 -2.52 -4.48 -28.27
CA ALA A 160 -2.72 -3.89 -29.59
C ALA A 160 -3.89 -4.55 -30.33
N THR A 161 -4.04 -5.87 -30.18
CA THR A 161 -5.12 -6.64 -30.83
C THR A 161 -6.48 -6.33 -30.21
N SER A 162 -6.58 -6.21 -28.88
CA SER A 162 -7.84 -5.86 -28.21
C SER A 162 -8.34 -4.48 -28.63
N ASN A 163 -7.45 -3.48 -28.69
CA ASN A 163 -7.81 -2.12 -29.10
C ASN A 163 -8.33 -2.04 -30.54
N LEU A 164 -7.74 -2.84 -31.46
CA LEU A 164 -8.21 -2.93 -32.84
C LEU A 164 -9.61 -3.55 -32.95
N ASN A 165 -9.89 -4.57 -32.14
CA ASN A 165 -11.19 -5.24 -32.13
C ASN A 165 -12.30 -4.35 -31.56
N GLU A 166 -12.02 -3.57 -30.52
CA GLU A 166 -12.96 -2.57 -29.99
C GLU A 166 -13.30 -1.53 -31.06
N LEU A 167 -12.29 -0.97 -31.74
CA LEU A 167 -12.50 0.02 -32.81
C LEU A 167 -13.36 -0.52 -33.95
N ASN A 168 -13.15 -1.77 -34.37
CA ASN A 168 -13.93 -2.39 -35.43
C ASN A 168 -15.38 -2.65 -35.00
N THR A 169 -15.60 -3.01 -33.73
CA THR A 169 -16.95 -3.22 -33.17
C THR A 169 -17.77 -1.92 -33.22
N TYR A 170 -17.17 -0.80 -32.83
CA TYR A 170 -17.83 0.51 -32.92
C TYR A 170 -18.20 0.89 -34.36
N LYS A 171 -17.32 0.64 -35.33
CA LYS A 171 -17.61 0.91 -36.75
C LYS A 171 -18.79 0.09 -37.27
N ILE A 172 -18.91 -1.17 -36.86
CA ILE A 172 -20.03 -2.04 -37.26
C ILE A 172 -21.34 -1.58 -36.62
N SER A 173 -21.31 -1.11 -35.37
CA SER A 173 -22.52 -0.61 -34.68
C SER A 173 -23.08 0.73 -35.19
N LEU A 174 -22.30 1.44 -36.02
CA LEU A 174 -22.69 2.73 -36.63
C LEU A 174 -23.22 2.59 -38.06
N LEU A 175 -23.25 1.36 -38.60
CA LEU A 175 -23.79 1.01 -39.92
C LEU A 175 -25.17 0.36 -39.77
#